data_AF-A0A2H0DRP0-F1
#
_entry.id   AF-A0A2H0DRP0-F1
#
_cell.length_a   1.000
_cell.length_b   1.000
_cell.length_c   1.000
_cell.angle_alpha   90.00
_cell.angle_beta   90.00
_cell.angle_gamma   90.00
#
_symmetry.space_group_name_H-M   'P 1'
#
loop_
_entity.id
_entity.type
_entity.pdbx_description
1 polymer ?
#
loop_
_entity_poly.entity_id
_entity_poly.type
_entity_poly.pdbx_seq_one_letter_code
_entity_poly.pdbx_strand_id
1 'polypeptide(L)'
;MDAFLSTFTPPFQLATLEAVRLYEEALEEDGILLLNMVSSIDGDTGKFFRAQVATFKRVFPQVHVLPVSDPKRPELWQSLILVASKSQTPLSFSSEDPEFQRYLNHVWTGEIGADMPILTDDYAPVEQLLLDAVASLERRRSRY
;
A
#
# COMPACT_ATOMS: atom_id res chain seq x y z
N MET A 1 -11.42 -5.05 -5.15
CA MET A 1 -10.73 -6.03 -6.02
C MET A 1 -9.85 -6.87 -5.11
N ASP A 2 -10.23 -8.13 -4.88
CA ASP A 2 -9.36 -9.09 -4.19
C ASP A 2 -8.61 -9.87 -5.27
N ALA A 3 -7.40 -9.42 -5.56
CA ALA A 3 -6.42 -10.26 -6.21
C ALA A 3 -5.43 -10.62 -5.10
N PHE A 4 -5.37 -11.90 -4.70
CA PHE A 4 -4.17 -12.74 -4.53
C PHE A 4 -4.39 -13.83 -3.47
N LEU A 5 -4.55 -15.05 -3.97
CA LEU A 5 -4.07 -16.25 -3.30
C LEU A 5 -2.66 -16.54 -3.86
N SER A 6 -1.68 -16.56 -2.95
CA SER A 6 -0.42 -17.32 -3.01
C SER A 6 0.73 -16.99 -3.98
N THR A 7 0.67 -16.02 -4.90
CA THR A 7 1.87 -15.67 -5.71
C THR A 7 2.37 -14.26 -5.42
N PHE A 8 3.65 -14.18 -5.02
CA PHE A 8 4.35 -12.96 -4.66
C PHE A 8 4.19 -11.89 -5.76
N THR A 9 3.44 -10.85 -5.40
CA THR A 9 3.26 -9.57 -6.09
C THR A 9 2.17 -9.52 -7.16
N PRO A 10 1.22 -8.57 -7.06
CA PRO A 10 0.38 -8.19 -8.18
C PRO A 10 1.18 -7.88 -9.45
N PRO A 11 0.61 -8.11 -10.65
CA PRO A 11 1.08 -7.45 -11.86
C PRO A 11 1.20 -5.95 -11.58
N PHE A 12 2.39 -5.40 -11.72
CA PHE A 12 2.68 -4.02 -11.37
C PHE A 12 1.83 -3.01 -12.15
N GLN A 13 1.35 -3.41 -13.31
CA GLN A 13 0.40 -2.68 -14.15
C GLN A 13 -0.91 -2.37 -13.41
N LEU A 14 -1.20 -3.06 -12.31
CA LEU A 14 -2.36 -2.78 -11.45
C LEU A 14 -2.06 -1.71 -10.39
N ALA A 15 -0.88 -1.12 -10.40
CA ALA A 15 -0.44 -0.13 -9.42
C ALA A 15 0.21 1.10 -10.05
N THR A 16 0.16 1.23 -11.37
CA THR A 16 0.64 2.41 -12.12
C THR A 16 -0.35 3.55 -12.03
N LEU A 17 0.12 4.77 -12.29
CA LEU A 17 -0.70 5.98 -12.29
C LEU A 17 -1.91 5.85 -13.22
N GLU A 18 -1.72 5.21 -14.37
CA GLU A 18 -2.76 4.93 -15.36
C GLU A 18 -3.85 4.02 -14.78
N ALA A 19 -3.47 2.90 -14.17
CA ALA A 19 -4.42 2.00 -13.53
C ALA A 19 -5.14 2.64 -12.33
N VAL A 20 -4.41 3.40 -11.51
CA VAL A 20 -4.98 4.11 -10.37
C VAL A 20 -6.01 5.15 -10.80
N ARG A 21 -5.81 5.84 -11.93
CA ARG A 21 -6.82 6.74 -12.52
C ARG A 21 -8.07 5.98 -12.94
N LEU A 22 -7.93 4.83 -13.61
CA LEU A 22 -9.08 4.00 -13.98
C LEU A 22 -9.86 3.52 -12.76
N TYR A 23 -9.17 3.23 -11.64
CA TYR A 23 -9.85 2.88 -10.39
C TYR A 23 -10.62 4.05 -9.80
N GLU A 24 -10.05 5.25 -9.79
CA GLU A 24 -10.73 6.45 -9.31
C GLU A 24 -11.93 6.82 -10.19
N GLU A 25 -11.81 6.70 -11.51
CA GLU A 25 -12.90 6.96 -12.46
C GLU A 25 -14.05 5.96 -12.28
N ALA A 26 -13.75 4.71 -11.95
CA ALA A 26 -14.74 3.66 -11.71
C ALA A 26 -15.45 3.77 -10.34
N LEU A 27 -14.98 4.63 -9.43
CA LEU A 27 -15.59 4.85 -8.13
C LEU A 27 -16.63 5.96 -8.17
N GLU A 28 -17.71 5.78 -7.41
CA GLU A 28 -18.66 6.85 -7.06
C GLU A 28 -17.97 7.96 -6.24
N GLU A 29 -18.59 9.14 -6.12
CA GLU A 29 -17.99 10.32 -5.47
C GLU A 29 -17.44 10.06 -4.05
N ASP A 30 -18.15 9.26 -3.25
CA ASP A 30 -17.73 8.86 -1.90
C ASP A 30 -17.10 7.45 -1.86
N GLY A 31 -16.67 6.94 -3.01
CA GLY A 31 -16.07 5.63 -3.15
C GLY A 31 -14.72 5.51 -2.44
N ILE A 32 -14.46 4.30 -1.92
CA ILE A 32 -13.21 3.93 -1.26
C ILE A 32 -12.64 2.69 -1.96
N LEU A 33 -11.38 2.76 -2.34
CA LEU A 33 -10.59 1.61 -2.75
C LEU A 33 -9.80 1.07 -1.55
N LEU A 34 -9.83 -0.25 -1.38
CA LEU A 34 -8.96 -0.99 -0.46
C LEU A 34 -8.01 -1.88 -1.27
N LEU A 35 -6.71 -1.76 -1.00
CA LEU A 35 -5.67 -2.61 -1.56
C LEU A 35 -4.94 -3.33 -0.42
N ASN A 36 -4.94 -4.66 -0.46
CA ASN A 36 -4.19 -5.49 0.48
C ASN A 36 -2.86 -5.92 -0.15
N MET A 37 -1.76 -5.71 0.56
CA MET A 37 -0.43 -6.11 0.12
C MET A 37 0.43 -6.60 1.28
N VAL A 38 1.22 -7.65 1.05
CA VAL A 38 2.29 -8.02 1.98
C VAL A 38 3.56 -7.24 1.63
N SER A 39 4.00 -6.35 2.53
CA SER A 39 5.18 -5.50 2.37
C SER A 39 5.66 -4.96 3.74
N SER A 40 6.75 -4.20 3.75
CA SER A 40 7.07 -3.26 4.83
C SER A 40 6.61 -1.84 4.45
N ILE A 41 6.43 -0.95 5.42
CA ILE A 41 6.27 0.50 5.17
C ILE A 41 7.64 1.12 4.91
N ASP A 42 8.63 0.77 5.74
CA ASP A 42 9.98 1.33 5.68
C ASP A 42 11.04 0.28 5.32
N GLY A 43 12.26 0.74 5.08
CA GLY A 43 13.40 -0.08 4.67
C GLY A 43 13.34 -0.49 3.20
N ASP A 44 14.29 -1.35 2.80
CA ASP A 44 14.43 -1.82 1.42
C ASP A 44 13.22 -2.61 0.94
N THR A 45 12.63 -3.44 1.82
CA THR A 45 11.44 -4.23 1.52
C THR A 45 10.17 -3.38 1.41
N GLY A 46 10.19 -2.11 1.82
CA GLY A 46 9.07 -1.19 1.71
C GLY A 46 9.11 -0.27 0.49
N LYS A 47 10.18 -0.28 -0.31
CA LYS A 47 10.36 0.59 -1.48
C LYS A 47 9.18 0.51 -2.45
N PHE A 48 8.75 -0.69 -2.79
CA PHE A 48 7.63 -0.89 -3.70
C PHE A 48 6.30 -0.37 -3.13
N PHE A 49 6.06 -0.56 -1.82
CA PHE A 49 4.88 -0.02 -1.16
C PHE A 49 4.88 1.51 -1.12
N ARG A 50 6.02 2.14 -0.82
CA ARG A 50 6.14 3.61 -0.82
C ARG A 50 5.94 4.20 -2.22
N ALA A 51 6.43 3.53 -3.27
CA ALA A 51 6.15 3.91 -4.66
C ALA A 51 4.65 3.87 -4.98
N GLN A 52 3.94 2.83 -4.51
CA GLN A 52 2.48 2.76 -4.66
C GLN A 52 1.77 3.86 -3.89
N VAL A 53 2.09 4.07 -2.61
CA VAL A 53 1.51 5.18 -1.82
C VAL A 53 1.73 6.52 -2.52
N ALA A 54 2.93 6.78 -3.05
CA ALA A 54 3.23 7.98 -3.81
C ALA A 54 2.37 8.11 -5.07
N THR A 55 2.15 7.00 -5.79
CA THR A 55 1.32 6.94 -7.00
C THR A 55 -0.15 7.20 -6.69
N PHE A 56 -0.69 6.54 -5.66
CA PHE A 56 -2.06 6.72 -5.21
C PHE A 56 -2.34 8.16 -4.75
N LYS A 57 -1.39 8.79 -4.05
CA LYS A 57 -1.48 10.20 -3.63
C LYS A 57 -1.51 11.20 -4.80
N ARG A 58 -1.19 10.79 -6.03
CA ARG A 58 -1.35 11.65 -7.22
C ARG A 58 -2.79 11.72 -7.74
N VAL A 59 -3.63 10.76 -7.36
CA VAL A 59 -4.98 10.59 -7.92
C VAL A 59 -6.03 10.77 -6.84
N PHE A 60 -5.87 10.10 -5.70
CA PHE A 60 -6.84 10.13 -4.62
C PHE A 60 -6.55 11.30 -3.64
N PRO A 61 -7.58 12.09 -3.27
CA PRO A 61 -7.45 13.15 -2.26
C PRO A 61 -6.99 12.65 -0.89
N GLN A 62 -7.35 11.42 -0.53
CA GLN A 62 -7.03 10.82 0.75
C GLN A 62 -6.44 9.43 0.57
N VAL A 63 -5.27 9.19 1.17
CA VAL A 63 -4.59 7.89 1.18
C VAL A 63 -4.10 7.57 2.58
N HIS A 64 -4.58 6.48 3.15
CA HIS A 64 -4.23 5.97 4.48
C HIS A 64 -3.69 4.55 4.39
N VAL A 65 -2.98 4.13 5.44
CA VAL A 65 -2.38 2.79 5.53
C VAL A 65 -2.71 2.19 6.88
N LEU A 66 -3.12 0.93 6.91
CA LEU A 66 -3.35 0.16 8.13
C LEU A 66 -2.45 -1.08 8.13
N PRO A 67 -1.38 -1.11 8.94
CA PRO A 67 -0.60 -2.33 9.15
C PRO A 67 -1.41 -3.34 9.96
N VAL A 68 -1.59 -4.54 9.42
CA VAL A 68 -2.47 -5.55 10.02
C VAL A 68 -1.86 -6.17 11.28
N SER A 69 -0.54 -6.38 11.31
CA SER A 69 0.11 -7.08 12.41
C SER A 69 0.54 -6.14 13.54
N ASP A 70 1.34 -5.12 13.24
CA ASP A 70 1.84 -4.18 14.24
C ASP A 70 2.09 -2.79 13.62
N PRO A 71 1.27 -1.77 13.95
CA PRO A 71 1.42 -0.41 13.46
C PRO A 71 2.59 0.34 14.11
N LYS A 72 3.36 -0.27 15.01
CA LYS A 72 4.56 0.34 15.61
C LYS A 72 5.86 -0.14 14.97
N ARG A 73 5.79 -1.11 14.05
CA ARG A 73 6.96 -1.70 13.37
C ARG A 73 6.88 -1.51 11.86
N PRO A 74 7.21 -0.31 11.33
CA PRO A 74 7.13 -0.02 9.90
C PRO A 74 8.05 -0.89 9.04
N GLU A 75 9.15 -1.39 9.59
CA GLU A 75 10.11 -2.26 8.91
C GLU A 75 9.66 -3.74 8.84
N LEU A 76 8.63 -4.11 9.59
CA LEU A 76 8.11 -5.48 9.61
C LEU A 76 7.48 -5.83 8.26
N TRP A 77 7.83 -7.00 7.73
CA TRP A 77 7.17 -7.59 6.57
C TRP A 77 5.80 -8.13 6.99
N GLN A 78 4.72 -7.44 6.61
CA GLN A 78 3.36 -7.71 7.09
C GLN A 78 2.32 -7.35 6.02
N SER A 79 1.07 -7.77 6.23
CA SER A 79 -0.04 -7.29 5.42
C SER A 79 -0.33 -5.82 5.77
N LEU A 80 -0.43 -4.99 4.74
CA LEU A 80 -0.74 -3.57 4.78
C LEU A 80 -2.00 -3.37 3.95
N ILE A 81 -2.97 -2.67 4.54
CA ILE A 81 -4.16 -2.21 3.82
C ILE A 81 -3.94 -0.76 3.44
N LEU A 82 -3.83 -0.47 2.14
CA LEU A 82 -3.89 0.88 1.61
C LEU A 82 -5.36 1.24 1.37
N VAL A 83 -5.79 2.35 1.95
CA VAL A 83 -7.14 2.90 1.84
C VAL A 83 -7.05 4.18 1.03
N ALA A 84 -7.71 4.23 -0.12
CA ALA A 84 -7.75 5.43 -0.96
C ALA A 84 -9.20 5.88 -1.14
N SER A 85 -9.51 7.14 -0.78
CA SER A 85 -10.86 7.70 -0.92
C SER A 85 -10.88 8.78 -1.97
N LYS A 86 -11.92 8.74 -2.81
CA LYS A 86 -12.22 9.76 -3.83
C LYS A 86 -12.82 11.02 -3.21
N SER A 87 -13.48 10.90 -2.06
CA SER A 87 -14.05 12.03 -1.34
C SER A 87 -12.95 12.95 -0.79
N GLN A 88 -13.23 14.24 -0.70
CA GLN A 88 -12.38 15.20 0.01
C GLN A 88 -12.72 15.26 1.51
N THR A 89 -13.85 14.68 1.92
CA THR A 89 -14.30 14.67 3.31
C THR A 89 -13.42 13.72 4.13
N PRO A 90 -12.74 14.20 5.20
CA PRO A 90 -11.84 13.37 6.01
C PRO A 90 -12.49 12.04 6.43
N LEU A 91 -11.83 10.92 6.14
CA LEU A 91 -12.28 9.62 6.60
C LEU A 91 -12.23 9.54 8.13
N SER A 92 -13.30 9.01 8.72
CA SER A 92 -13.32 8.70 10.15
C SER A 92 -12.78 7.29 10.40
N PHE A 93 -11.82 7.18 11.32
CA PHE A 93 -11.29 5.91 11.81
C PHE A 93 -11.83 5.60 13.22
N SER A 94 -13.09 5.95 13.46
CA SER A 94 -13.83 5.63 14.68
C SER A 94 -15.04 4.76 14.39
N SER A 95 -15.30 3.77 15.24
CA SER A 95 -16.45 2.88 15.19
C SER A 95 -16.99 2.67 16.60
N GLU A 96 -18.32 2.58 16.72
CA GLU A 96 -18.97 2.20 17.97
C GLU A 96 -18.79 0.71 18.27
N ASP A 97 -18.58 -0.11 17.24
CA ASP A 97 -18.22 -1.52 17.37
C ASP A 97 -16.76 -1.65 17.88
N PRO A 98 -16.54 -2.22 19.08
CA PRO A 98 -15.20 -2.38 19.64
C PRO A 98 -14.27 -3.25 18.80
N GLU A 99 -14.81 -4.23 18.07
CA GLU A 99 -14.02 -5.09 17.19
C GLU A 99 -13.48 -4.28 16.00
N PHE A 100 -14.34 -3.51 15.34
CA PHE A 100 -13.91 -2.65 14.24
C PHE A 100 -12.99 -1.52 14.72
N GLN A 101 -13.26 -0.93 15.89
CA GLN A 101 -12.37 0.09 16.46
C GLN A 101 -10.96 -0.46 16.68
N ARG A 102 -10.83 -1.74 17.07
CA ARG A 102 -9.52 -2.39 17.21
C ARG A 102 -8.73 -2.41 15.90
N TYR A 103 -9.38 -2.69 14.77
CA TYR A 103 -8.73 -2.64 13.46
C TYR A 103 -8.43 -1.19 13.02
N LEU A 104 -9.35 -0.25 13.25
CA LEU A 104 -9.17 1.15 12.87
C LEU A 104 -8.05 1.85 13.67
N ASN A 105 -7.79 1.40 14.91
CA ASN A 105 -6.66 1.85 15.72
C ASN A 105 -5.29 1.54 15.10
N HIS A 106 -5.22 0.70 14.07
CA HIS A 106 -4.00 0.41 13.33
C HIS A 106 -3.71 1.45 12.24
N VAL A 107 -4.54 2.48 12.06
CA VAL A 107 -4.22 3.55 11.11
C VAL A 107 -2.83 4.11 11.38
N TRP A 108 -1.98 4.05 10.36
CA TRP A 108 -0.61 4.50 10.43
C TRP A 108 -0.59 6.03 10.52
N THR A 109 0.01 6.54 11.60
CA THR A 109 0.13 7.98 11.88
C THR A 109 1.54 8.53 11.65
N GLY A 110 2.52 7.65 11.39
CA GLY A 110 3.88 8.06 11.07
C GLY A 110 4.02 8.61 9.65
N GLU A 111 5.18 9.16 9.35
CA GLU A 111 5.50 9.56 7.98
C GLU A 111 5.73 8.34 7.09
N ILE A 112 5.30 8.42 5.84
CA ILE A 112 5.67 7.48 4.79
C ILE A 112 6.62 8.22 3.87
N GLY A 113 7.84 7.70 3.73
CA GLY A 113 8.90 8.31 2.93
C GLY A 113 8.43 8.63 1.51
N ALA A 114 8.71 9.85 1.05
CA ALA A 114 8.51 10.30 -0.32
C ALA A 114 9.79 10.12 -1.15
N ASP A 115 10.50 9.03 -0.92
CA ASP A 115 11.82 8.69 -1.46
C ASP A 115 11.76 7.82 -2.71
N MET A 116 10.56 7.38 -3.10
CA MET A 116 10.35 6.50 -4.25
C MET A 116 9.62 7.23 -5.38
N PRO A 117 9.99 6.97 -6.65
CA PRO A 117 9.26 7.50 -7.78
C PRO A 117 7.84 6.92 -7.84
N ILE A 118 6.94 7.65 -8.49
CA ILE A 118 5.64 7.11 -8.86
C ILE A 118 5.81 6.02 -9.92
N LEU A 119 4.86 5.09 -9.96
CA LEU A 119 4.81 4.01 -10.93
C LEU A 119 4.00 4.49 -12.13
N THR A 120 4.51 4.28 -13.34
CA THR A 120 3.81 4.57 -14.60
C THR A 120 4.01 3.40 -15.56
N ASP A 121 3.09 3.19 -16.49
CA ASP A 121 3.21 2.10 -17.47
C ASP A 121 4.50 2.21 -18.31
N ASP A 122 4.92 3.44 -18.66
CA ASP A 122 6.15 3.72 -19.44
C ASP A 122 7.45 3.68 -18.60
N TYR A 123 7.36 3.52 -17.28
CA TYR A 123 8.51 3.47 -16.38
C TYR A 123 8.37 2.27 -15.46
N ALA A 124 8.92 1.13 -15.89
CA ALA A 124 8.85 -0.12 -15.14
C ALA A 124 10.20 -0.49 -14.48
N PRO A 125 10.71 0.24 -13.47
CA PRO A 125 11.70 -0.32 -12.55
C PRO A 125 11.05 -1.34 -11.61
N VAL A 126 9.76 -1.70 -11.80
CA VAL A 126 9.03 -2.54 -10.86
C VAL A 126 9.56 -3.96 -10.83
N GLU A 127 9.88 -4.56 -11.97
CA GLU A 127 10.55 -5.87 -11.99
C GLU A 127 11.86 -5.83 -11.19
N GLN A 128 12.63 -4.75 -11.32
CA GLN A 128 13.87 -4.57 -10.59
C GLN A 128 13.66 -4.34 -9.08
N LEU A 129 12.66 -3.54 -8.68
CA LEU A 129 12.30 -3.33 -7.28
C LEU A 129 11.77 -4.61 -6.60
N LEU A 130 11.03 -5.43 -7.34
CA LEU A 130 10.54 -6.72 -6.85
C LEU A 130 11.66 -7.74 -6.73
N LEU A 131 12.54 -7.81 -7.71
CA LEU A 131 13.76 -8.62 -7.63
C LEU A 131 14.62 -8.19 -6.44
N ASP A 132 14.78 -6.88 -6.21
CA ASP A 132 15.52 -6.36 -5.06
C ASP A 132 14.87 -6.73 -3.72
N ALA A 133 13.54 -6.68 -3.64
CA ALA A 133 12.79 -7.06 -2.43
C ALA A 133 12.92 -8.56 -2.14
N VAL A 134 12.74 -9.42 -3.15
CA VAL A 134 12.90 -10.87 -3.03
C VAL A 134 14.35 -11.23 -2.66
N ALA A 135 15.35 -10.65 -3.34
CA ALA A 135 16.76 -10.88 -3.04
C ALA A 135 17.15 -10.41 -1.63
N SER A 136 16.49 -9.38 -1.11
CA SER A 136 16.69 -8.89 0.26
C SER A 136 16.05 -9.79 1.31
N LEU A 137 14.90 -10.41 1.00
CA LEU A 137 14.25 -11.41 1.86
C LEU A 137 15.04 -12.72 1.92
N GLU A 138 15.58 -13.20 0.81
CA GLU A 138 16.44 -14.39 0.76
C GLU A 138 17.73 -14.20 1.56
N ARG A 139 18.38 -13.03 1.44
CA ARG A 139 19.56 -12.68 2.25
C ARG A 139 19.28 -12.59 3.75
N ARG A 140 18.04 -12.30 4.15
CA ARG A 140 17.60 -12.33 5.57
C ARG A 140 17.33 -13.77 6.04
N ARG A 141 16.75 -14.63 5.20
CA ARG A 141 16.50 -16.05 5.51
C ARG A 141 17.77 -16.88 5.63
N SER A 142 18.81 -16.59 4.85
CA SER A 142 20.10 -17.32 4.90
C SER A 142 21.01 -16.94 6.08
N ARG A 143 20.62 -15.95 6.92
CA ARG A 143 21.36 -15.52 8.11
C ARG A 143 20.84 -16.12 9.43
N TYR A 144 19.96 -17.12 9.33
CA TYR A 144 19.49 -17.97 10.41
C TYR A 144 19.66 -19.43 10.00
#